data_AF-A0AA35TUF0-F1
#
_entry.id   AF-A0AA35TUF0-F1
#
_cell.length_a   1.000
_cell.length_b   1.000
_cell.length_c   1.000
_cell.angle_alpha   90.00
_cell.angle_beta   90.00
_cell.angle_gamma   90.00
#
_symmetry.space_group_name_H-M   'P 1'
#
loop_
_entity.id
_entity.type
_entity.pdbx_description
1 polymer ?
#
loop_
_entity_poly.entity_id
_entity_poly.type
_entity_poly.pdbx_seq_one_letter_code
_entity_poly.pdbx_strand_id
1 'polypeptide(L)'
;TPAPSPPSNVRVSQNGLNSLLVTWTPSAGPNVTGYTIYYQQIDGRQNGSVKAVETDTSIVITGLTLGANFSISVVTNSSTLPSIVTYGPNVTIQQKAPSGSPEMLHAVPGEREVEFSWSPPPVTQRNGVITSYTLSCSPSPSSLPHSPSSQSGPHTVAGFSPNTHYSCSLVAS
;
A
#
# COMPACT_ATOMS: atom_id res chain seq x y z
N THR A 1 -14.70 24.60 33.84
CA THR A 1 -14.81 23.12 33.95
C THR A 1 -13.52 22.48 33.46
N PRO A 2 -13.07 21.38 34.08
CA PRO A 2 -11.84 20.69 33.68
C PRO A 2 -11.97 20.00 32.33
N ALA A 3 -10.84 19.76 31.65
CA ALA A 3 -10.77 18.99 30.41
C ALA A 3 -11.17 17.51 30.66
N PRO A 4 -11.75 16.81 29.65
CA PRO A 4 -12.06 15.38 29.76
C PRO A 4 -10.77 14.56 29.89
N SER A 5 -10.88 13.33 30.43
CA SER A 5 -9.74 12.42 30.40
C SER A 5 -9.43 12.04 28.95
N PRO A 6 -8.15 11.82 28.59
CA PRO A 6 -7.81 11.31 27.27
C PRO A 6 -8.32 9.87 27.11
N PRO A 7 -8.55 9.41 25.87
CA PRO A 7 -8.93 8.03 25.61
C PRO A 7 -7.75 7.12 25.95
N SER A 8 -8.02 5.87 26.31
CA SER A 8 -6.98 4.91 26.71
C SER A 8 -7.05 3.64 25.86
N ASN A 9 -6.03 2.77 25.98
CA ASN A 9 -5.95 1.52 25.22
C ASN A 9 -6.16 1.70 23.70
N VAL A 10 -5.53 2.72 23.11
CA VAL A 10 -5.57 2.92 21.66
C VAL A 10 -4.88 1.73 20.98
N ARG A 11 -5.64 0.99 20.19
CA ARG A 11 -5.15 -0.15 19.39
C ARG A 11 -5.37 0.15 17.92
N VAL A 12 -4.45 -0.34 17.12
CA VAL A 12 -4.45 -0.10 15.67
C VAL A 12 -4.16 -1.42 14.97
N SER A 13 -4.98 -1.77 13.99
CA SER A 13 -4.78 -2.93 13.14
C SER A 13 -5.16 -2.64 11.71
N GLN A 14 -4.51 -3.30 10.75
CA GLN A 14 -4.89 -3.21 9.35
C GLN A 14 -6.24 -3.87 9.12
N ASN A 15 -7.15 -3.16 8.43
CA ASN A 15 -8.51 -3.59 8.17
C ASN A 15 -8.84 -3.46 6.68
N GLY A 16 -8.29 -4.36 5.86
CA GLY A 16 -8.38 -4.30 4.39
C GLY A 16 -7.04 -3.95 3.75
N LEU A 17 -7.06 -3.52 2.50
CA LEU A 17 -5.84 -3.24 1.74
C LEU A 17 -5.18 -1.94 2.21
N ASN A 18 -5.89 -0.82 2.13
CA ASN A 18 -5.38 0.54 2.38
C ASN A 18 -6.07 1.24 3.57
N SER A 19 -6.35 0.48 4.63
CA SER A 19 -7.17 0.95 5.74
C SER A 19 -6.74 0.40 7.09
N LEU A 20 -6.95 1.20 8.13
CA LEU A 20 -6.70 0.85 9.53
C LEU A 20 -8.00 0.91 10.31
N LEU A 21 -8.22 -0.09 11.16
CA LEU A 21 -9.16 -0.01 12.26
C LEU A 21 -8.42 0.53 13.49
N VAL A 22 -8.91 1.64 14.02
CA VAL A 22 -8.44 2.22 15.28
C VAL A 22 -9.52 1.99 16.32
N THR A 23 -9.16 1.46 17.48
CA THR A 23 -10.08 1.26 18.62
C THR A 23 -9.50 1.89 19.88
N TRP A 24 -10.37 2.31 20.79
CA TRP A 24 -9.99 2.91 22.07
C TRP A 24 -11.02 2.60 23.15
N THR A 25 -10.59 2.74 24.41
CA THR A 25 -11.50 2.80 25.56
C THR A 25 -12.06 4.22 25.68
N PRO A 26 -13.39 4.39 25.84
CA PRO A 26 -14.03 5.70 25.99
C PRO A 26 -13.38 6.57 27.07
N SER A 27 -13.39 7.87 26.85
CA SER A 27 -13.01 8.86 27.85
C SER A 27 -14.06 8.99 28.95
N ALA A 28 -13.60 9.26 30.17
CA ALA A 28 -14.44 9.64 31.28
C ALA A 28 -14.42 11.16 31.45
N GLY A 29 -15.55 11.74 31.86
CA GLY A 29 -15.67 13.16 32.17
C GLY A 29 -16.91 13.80 31.56
N PRO A 30 -17.32 14.97 32.07
CA PRO A 30 -18.49 15.67 31.56
C PRO A 30 -18.21 16.28 30.17
N ASN A 31 -19.26 16.41 29.36
CA ASN A 31 -19.26 17.14 28.09
C ASN A 31 -18.34 16.57 26.99
N VAL A 32 -18.04 15.26 26.99
CA VAL A 32 -17.44 14.61 25.81
C VAL A 32 -18.40 14.79 24.64
N THR A 33 -17.89 15.18 23.48
CA THR A 33 -18.69 15.42 22.25
C THR A 33 -18.24 14.54 21.09
N GLY A 34 -17.15 13.80 21.25
CA GLY A 34 -16.58 12.93 20.23
C GLY A 34 -15.08 12.79 20.35
N TYR A 35 -14.47 12.26 19.30
CA TYR A 35 -13.04 12.01 19.22
C TYR A 35 -12.49 12.51 17.88
N THR A 36 -11.25 12.99 17.90
CA THR A 36 -10.48 13.27 16.68
C THR A 36 -9.30 12.33 16.63
N ILE A 37 -9.22 11.54 15.57
CA ILE A 37 -8.14 10.58 15.33
C ILE A 37 -7.24 11.17 14.26
N TYR A 38 -5.98 11.38 14.57
CA TYR A 38 -4.96 11.84 13.64
C TYR A 38 -4.13 10.66 13.15
N TYR A 39 -3.79 10.69 11.87
CA TYR A 39 -2.86 9.75 11.25
C TYR A 39 -1.78 10.52 10.52
N GLN A 40 -0.54 10.07 10.65
CA GLN A 40 0.61 10.68 9.99
C GLN A 40 1.60 9.60 9.57
N GLN A 41 1.95 9.60 8.29
CA GLN A 41 3.05 8.81 7.77
C GLN A 41 4.36 9.31 8.36
N ILE A 42 5.23 8.39 8.80
CA ILE A 42 6.48 8.73 9.49
C ILE A 42 7.41 9.62 8.64
N ASP A 43 7.38 9.47 7.31
CA ASP A 43 8.14 10.31 6.37
C ASP A 43 7.45 11.64 6.01
N GLY A 44 6.27 11.91 6.57
CA GLY A 44 5.49 13.13 6.38
C GLY A 44 4.70 13.23 5.07
N ARG A 45 4.74 12.23 4.18
CA ARG A 45 4.11 12.30 2.84
C ARG A 45 2.58 12.27 2.86
N GLN A 46 1.99 11.63 3.88
CA GLN A 46 0.55 11.56 4.07
C GLN A 46 0.20 11.85 5.52
N ASN A 47 -0.79 12.70 5.75
CA ASN A 47 -1.36 12.95 7.06
C ASN A 47 -2.82 13.39 6.95
N GLY A 48 -3.54 13.34 8.06
CA GLY A 48 -4.91 13.84 8.14
C GLY A 48 -5.56 13.49 9.46
N SER A 49 -6.87 13.69 9.52
CA SER A 49 -7.69 13.29 10.67
C SER A 49 -9.08 12.82 10.27
N VAL A 50 -9.68 12.03 11.14
CA VAL A 50 -11.09 11.62 11.07
C VAL A 50 -11.76 11.89 12.41
N LYS A 51 -13.06 12.17 12.38
CA LYS A 51 -13.85 12.45 13.59
C LYS A 51 -14.81 11.30 13.86
N ALA A 52 -14.96 10.98 15.13
CA ALA A 52 -15.91 10.01 15.67
C ALA A 52 -16.87 10.71 16.63
N VAL A 53 -18.10 10.23 16.74
CA VAL A 53 -19.08 10.77 17.71
C VAL A 53 -18.79 10.26 19.11
N GLU A 54 -19.43 10.83 20.13
CA GLU A 54 -19.16 10.53 21.54
C GLU A 54 -19.34 9.04 21.92
N THR A 55 -20.25 8.34 21.24
CA THR A 55 -20.53 6.91 21.48
C THR A 55 -19.57 5.96 20.78
N ASP A 56 -18.77 6.48 19.83
CA ASP A 56 -17.85 5.65 19.07
C ASP A 56 -16.64 5.24 19.93
N THR A 57 -16.26 3.98 19.75
CA THR A 57 -15.04 3.40 20.34
C THR A 57 -14.11 2.82 19.29
N SER A 58 -14.46 3.03 18.02
CA SER A 58 -13.68 2.59 16.89
C SER A 58 -13.96 3.43 15.66
N ILE A 59 -12.98 3.54 14.77
CA ILE A 59 -13.15 4.14 13.45
C ILE A 59 -12.25 3.45 12.44
N VAL A 60 -12.68 3.45 11.17
CA VAL A 60 -11.85 2.98 10.06
C VAL A 60 -11.29 4.18 9.30
N ILE A 61 -9.97 4.25 9.21
CA ILE A 61 -9.24 5.20 8.36
C ILE A 61 -8.98 4.50 7.03
N THR A 62 -9.29 5.14 5.90
CA THR A 62 -9.14 4.56 4.56
C THR A 62 -8.24 5.41 3.68
N GLY A 63 -7.83 4.87 2.52
CA GLY A 63 -7.00 5.61 1.55
C GLY A 63 -5.54 5.79 1.99
N LEU A 64 -5.05 4.92 2.87
CA LEU A 64 -3.68 4.98 3.38
C LEU A 64 -2.68 4.40 2.36
N THR A 65 -1.50 4.99 2.31
CA THR A 65 -0.43 4.56 1.41
C THR A 65 0.06 3.16 1.80
N LEU A 66 0.03 2.23 0.84
CA LEU A 66 0.49 0.85 1.02
C LEU A 66 2.02 0.81 1.17
N GLY A 67 2.51 -0.09 2.02
CA GLY A 67 3.92 -0.20 2.39
C GLY A 67 4.41 0.89 3.35
N ALA A 68 3.59 1.88 3.68
CA ALA A 68 3.98 2.99 4.54
C ALA A 68 3.70 2.73 6.03
N ASN A 69 4.51 3.34 6.88
CA ASN A 69 4.37 3.31 8.34
C ASN A 69 3.68 4.58 8.84
N PHE A 70 2.66 4.41 9.69
CA PHE A 70 1.84 5.49 10.25
C PHE A 70 1.93 5.54 11.77
N SER A 71 2.03 6.76 12.30
CA SER A 71 1.73 7.10 13.68
C SER A 71 0.26 7.50 13.79
N ILE A 72 -0.43 6.94 14.79
CA ILE A 72 -1.84 7.19 15.06
C ILE A 72 -1.99 7.79 16.45
N SER A 73 -2.83 8.81 16.57
CA SER A 73 -3.17 9.40 17.86
C SER A 73 -4.63 9.79 17.96
N VAL A 74 -5.16 9.80 19.17
CA VAL A 74 -6.58 10.07 19.46
C VAL A 74 -6.68 11.17 20.51
N VAL A 75 -7.57 12.11 20.28
CA VAL A 75 -7.89 13.23 21.17
C VAL A 75 -9.40 13.21 21.45
N THR A 76 -9.79 13.40 22.70
CA THR A 76 -11.20 13.55 23.08
C THR A 76 -11.62 14.99 22.90
N ASN A 77 -12.71 15.20 22.18
CA ASN A 77 -13.32 16.51 21.99
C ASN A 77 -14.34 16.76 23.12
N SER A 78 -14.39 17.99 23.64
CA SER A 78 -15.43 18.41 24.57
C SER A 78 -15.97 19.79 24.23
N SER A 79 -17.07 20.19 24.87
CA SER A 79 -17.67 21.51 24.69
C SER A 79 -16.80 22.67 25.22
N THR A 80 -15.69 22.39 25.92
CA THR A 80 -14.81 23.41 26.50
C THR A 80 -13.38 23.30 25.97
N LEU A 81 -12.70 22.21 26.29
CA LEU A 81 -11.29 21.97 25.96
C LEU A 81 -11.06 20.51 25.56
N PRO A 82 -10.26 20.23 24.53
CA PRO A 82 -9.89 18.86 24.21
C PRO A 82 -9.03 18.24 25.30
N SER A 83 -8.97 16.91 25.34
CA SER A 83 -8.00 16.20 26.18
C SER A 83 -6.58 16.39 25.66
N ILE A 84 -5.59 15.94 26.45
CA ILE A 84 -4.27 15.65 25.90
C ILE A 84 -4.35 14.52 24.86
N VAL A 85 -3.33 14.43 24.01
CA VAL A 85 -3.23 13.40 22.97
C VAL A 85 -2.83 12.05 23.54
N THR A 86 -3.50 10.98 23.10
CA THR A 86 -3.06 9.59 23.34
C THR A 86 -2.52 9.00 22.05
N TYR A 87 -1.27 8.54 22.08
CA TYR A 87 -0.66 7.83 20.96
C TYR A 87 -0.99 6.34 21.01
N GLY A 88 -1.36 5.80 19.86
CA GLY A 88 -1.39 4.37 19.62
C GLY A 88 -0.03 3.83 19.18
N PRO A 89 0.09 2.51 18.96
CA PRO A 89 1.27 1.94 18.33
C PRO A 89 1.38 2.41 16.87
N ASN A 90 2.62 2.55 16.39
CA ASN A 90 2.88 2.72 14.97
C ASN A 90 2.50 1.44 14.22
N VAL A 91 2.03 1.60 12.98
CA VAL A 91 1.59 0.47 12.16
C VAL A 91 2.03 0.64 10.71
N THR A 92 2.49 -0.45 10.11
CA THR A 92 2.80 -0.50 8.68
C THR A 92 1.63 -1.11 7.92
N ILE A 93 1.14 -0.41 6.90
CA ILE A 93 0.13 -0.95 5.98
C ILE A 93 0.82 -1.93 5.04
N GLN A 94 0.50 -3.22 5.17
CA GLN A 94 1.07 -4.23 4.30
C GLN A 94 0.54 -4.08 2.88
N GLN A 95 1.46 -4.10 1.91
CA GLN A 95 1.13 -4.25 0.50
C GLN A 95 0.91 -5.73 0.15
N LYS A 96 0.28 -5.98 -1.00
CA LYS A 96 0.09 -7.31 -1.55
C LYS A 96 0.68 -7.38 -2.96
N ALA A 97 0.82 -8.59 -3.47
CA ALA A 97 1.18 -8.79 -4.87
C ALA A 97 0.19 -8.05 -5.79
N PRO A 98 0.68 -7.48 -6.90
CA PRO A 98 -0.19 -6.92 -7.93
C PRO A 98 -1.20 -7.97 -8.40
N SER A 99 -2.47 -7.58 -8.51
CA SER A 99 -3.52 -8.44 -9.06
C SER A 99 -3.69 -8.27 -10.58
N GLY A 100 -2.99 -7.29 -11.16
CA GLY A 100 -2.97 -7.01 -12.59
C GLY A 100 -1.61 -7.28 -13.20
N SER A 101 -1.60 -7.56 -14.50
CA SER A 101 -0.36 -7.67 -15.28
C SER A 101 0.12 -6.30 -15.75
N PRO A 102 1.40 -6.17 -16.09
CA PRO A 102 1.89 -5.03 -16.88
C PRO A 102 1.12 -4.89 -18.20
N GLU A 103 1.01 -3.67 -18.68
CA GLU A 103 0.25 -3.34 -19.89
C GLU A 103 1.19 -2.98 -21.04
N MET A 104 0.64 -2.96 -22.27
CA MET A 104 1.35 -2.51 -23.47
C MET A 104 2.70 -3.21 -23.70
N LEU A 105 2.76 -4.52 -23.45
CA LEU A 105 3.96 -5.30 -23.74
C LEU A 105 4.22 -5.28 -25.25
N HIS A 106 5.32 -4.65 -25.65
CA HIS A 106 5.78 -4.55 -27.02
C HIS A 106 7.18 -5.14 -27.14
N ALA A 107 7.42 -5.83 -28.24
CA ALA A 107 8.68 -6.51 -28.53
C ALA A 107 9.18 -6.09 -29.92
N VAL A 108 10.39 -5.55 -30.00
CA VAL A 108 11.06 -5.22 -31.26
C VAL A 108 12.17 -6.24 -31.49
N PRO A 109 12.06 -7.11 -32.52
CA PRO A 109 13.08 -8.10 -32.80
C PRO A 109 14.33 -7.46 -33.45
N GLY A 110 15.49 -7.80 -32.91
CA GLY A 110 16.81 -7.62 -33.53
C GLY A 110 17.36 -8.96 -34.06
N GLU A 111 18.65 -9.01 -34.40
CA GLU A 111 19.26 -10.20 -35.02
C GLU A 111 19.41 -11.39 -34.05
N ARG A 112 19.84 -11.12 -32.81
CA ARG A 112 19.98 -12.12 -31.72
C ARG A 112 19.50 -11.59 -30.37
N GLU A 113 18.73 -10.52 -30.42
CA GLU A 113 18.21 -9.81 -29.27
C GLU A 113 16.79 -9.33 -29.55
N VAL A 114 16.03 -9.09 -28.48
CA VAL A 114 14.69 -8.51 -28.55
C VAL A 114 14.61 -7.39 -27.54
N GLU A 115 14.20 -6.20 -27.98
CA GLU A 115 13.94 -5.08 -27.10
C GLU A 115 12.49 -5.13 -26.62
N PHE A 116 12.30 -5.17 -25.30
CA PHE A 116 10.98 -5.16 -24.67
C PHE A 116 10.67 -3.82 -24.04
N SER A 117 9.44 -3.37 -24.22
CA SER A 117 8.86 -2.21 -23.53
C SER A 117 7.47 -2.54 -23.00
N TRP A 118 7.11 -1.93 -21.88
CA TRP A 118 5.82 -2.13 -21.21
C TRP A 118 5.50 -0.94 -20.30
N SER A 119 4.24 -0.83 -19.90
CA SER A 119 3.80 0.05 -18.82
C SER A 119 3.48 -0.74 -17.55
N PRO A 120 3.59 -0.11 -16.37
CA PRO A 120 3.18 -0.73 -15.11
C PRO A 120 1.72 -1.18 -15.10
N PRO A 121 1.33 -2.11 -14.21
CA PRO A 121 -0.08 -2.44 -14.00
C PRO A 121 -0.90 -1.19 -13.62
N PRO A 122 -2.21 -1.17 -13.90
CA PRO A 122 -3.12 -0.11 -13.44
C PRO A 122 -3.00 0.13 -11.94
N VAL A 123 -3.07 1.39 -11.50
CA VAL A 123 -2.90 1.77 -10.08
C VAL A 123 -3.86 1.00 -9.17
N THR A 124 -5.08 0.75 -9.63
CA THR A 124 -6.12 -0.02 -8.92
C THR A 124 -5.79 -1.51 -8.74
N GLN A 125 -4.80 -2.02 -9.48
CA GLN A 125 -4.38 -3.43 -9.48
C GLN A 125 -2.96 -3.63 -8.94
N ARG A 126 -2.23 -2.56 -8.59
CA ARG A 126 -0.86 -2.66 -8.07
C ARG A 126 -0.81 -3.25 -6.66
N ASN A 127 -1.84 -2.99 -5.84
CA ASN A 127 -1.92 -3.40 -4.44
C ASN A 127 -0.68 -3.06 -3.60
N GLY A 128 0.10 -2.06 -4.02
CA GLY A 128 1.39 -1.73 -3.44
C GLY A 128 2.23 -0.86 -4.36
N VAL A 129 3.48 -0.67 -3.96
CA VAL A 129 4.53 -0.13 -4.82
C VAL A 129 5.11 -1.29 -5.61
N ILE A 130 5.18 -1.16 -6.94
CA ILE A 130 5.87 -2.15 -7.77
C ILE A 130 7.37 -2.02 -7.52
N THR A 131 7.99 -3.12 -7.11
CA THR A 131 9.41 -3.20 -6.77
C THR A 131 10.24 -3.79 -7.91
N SER A 132 9.66 -4.66 -8.73
CA SER A 132 10.37 -5.30 -9.84
C SER A 132 9.44 -5.82 -10.94
N TYR A 133 10.04 -6.17 -12.08
CA TYR A 133 9.41 -6.92 -13.16
C TYR A 133 10.25 -8.14 -13.50
N THR A 134 9.58 -9.25 -13.82
CA THR A 134 10.22 -10.49 -14.27
C THR A 134 9.68 -10.85 -15.65
N LEU A 135 10.56 -10.83 -16.65
CA LEU A 135 10.29 -11.27 -18.02
C LEU A 135 10.79 -12.70 -18.20
N SER A 136 9.98 -13.58 -18.77
CA SER A 136 10.33 -14.98 -19.03
C SER A 136 9.99 -15.32 -20.48
N CYS A 137 10.93 -15.89 -21.24
CA CYS A 137 10.72 -16.23 -22.65
C CYS A 137 11.17 -17.67 -22.93
N SER A 138 10.32 -18.49 -23.55
CA SER A 138 10.68 -19.86 -23.95
C SER A 138 10.42 -20.09 -25.44
N PRO A 139 11.27 -20.88 -26.14
CA PRO A 139 11.00 -21.28 -27.52
C PRO A 139 9.77 -22.20 -27.57
N SER A 140 8.86 -21.99 -28.53
CA SER A 140 7.69 -22.86 -28.72
C SER A 140 8.05 -24.07 -29.60
N PRO A 141 7.68 -25.33 -29.25
CA PRO A 141 6.77 -25.76 -28.18
C PRO A 141 7.52 -26.31 -26.95
N SER A 142 8.71 -25.80 -26.63
CA SER A 142 9.50 -26.36 -25.53
C SER A 142 8.93 -25.98 -24.16
N SER A 143 8.65 -27.00 -23.35
CA SER A 143 8.05 -26.97 -22.00
C SER A 143 8.99 -26.50 -20.89
N LEU A 144 10.16 -25.96 -21.24
CA LEU A 144 11.18 -25.56 -20.27
C LEU A 144 11.40 -24.04 -20.36
N PRO A 145 11.09 -23.29 -19.29
CA PRO A 145 11.42 -21.87 -19.24
C PRO A 145 12.94 -21.71 -19.23
N HIS A 146 13.50 -21.20 -20.33
CA HIS A 146 14.80 -20.55 -20.27
C HIS A 146 14.57 -19.18 -19.61
N SER A 147 15.22 -18.96 -18.47
CA SER A 147 15.10 -17.71 -17.71
C SER A 147 16.31 -16.82 -18.01
N PRO A 148 16.22 -15.84 -18.91
CA PRO A 148 17.09 -14.67 -18.81
C PRO A 148 16.58 -13.83 -17.63
N SER A 149 17.21 -13.99 -16.46
CA SER A 149 16.96 -13.15 -15.30
C SER A 149 17.66 -11.80 -15.47
N SER A 150 16.91 -10.70 -15.63
CA SER A 150 17.43 -9.37 -15.25
C SER A 150 16.33 -8.41 -14.82
N GLN A 151 16.61 -7.70 -13.73
CA GLN A 151 15.75 -6.74 -13.03
C GLN A 151 15.77 -5.33 -13.66
N SER A 152 14.59 -4.71 -13.57
CA SER A 152 14.25 -3.27 -13.62
C SER A 152 14.93 -2.38 -14.68
N GLY A 153 14.21 -2.07 -15.77
CA GLY A 153 14.62 -1.09 -16.78
C GLY A 153 14.26 -1.51 -18.20
N PRO A 154 14.50 -0.66 -19.22
CA PRO A 154 14.33 -1.05 -20.62
C PRO A 154 15.33 -2.17 -20.93
N HIS A 155 14.82 -3.33 -21.32
CA HIS A 155 15.62 -4.54 -21.33
C HIS A 155 15.66 -5.14 -22.72
N THR A 156 16.73 -4.81 -23.43
CA THR A 156 17.21 -5.62 -24.55
C THR A 156 17.65 -6.97 -23.98
N VAL A 157 16.93 -8.03 -24.35
CA VAL A 157 17.26 -9.39 -23.94
C VAL A 157 17.98 -10.06 -25.11
N ALA A 158 19.22 -10.46 -24.89
CA ALA A 158 20.02 -11.17 -25.88
C ALA A 158 19.85 -12.69 -25.77
N GLY A 159 20.31 -13.43 -26.78
CA GLY A 159 20.32 -14.90 -26.77
C GLY A 159 19.14 -15.54 -27.49
N PHE A 160 18.43 -14.77 -28.31
CA PHE A 160 17.39 -15.32 -29.18
C PHE A 160 18.03 -15.99 -30.40
N SER A 161 17.49 -17.15 -30.76
CA SER A 161 17.89 -17.89 -31.96
C SER A 161 17.14 -17.35 -33.19
N PRO A 162 17.83 -17.11 -34.31
CA PRO A 162 17.18 -16.72 -35.56
C PRO A 162 16.08 -17.71 -35.97
N ASN A 163 15.03 -17.22 -36.62
CA ASN A 163 13.92 -18.03 -37.14
C ASN A 163 13.22 -18.94 -36.10
N THR A 164 13.28 -18.59 -34.82
CA THR A 164 12.66 -19.36 -33.73
C THR A 164 11.51 -18.55 -33.12
N HIS A 165 10.35 -19.18 -32.94
CA HIS A 165 9.22 -18.56 -32.25
C HIS A 165 9.39 -18.68 -30.73
N TYR A 166 9.29 -17.55 -30.03
CA TYR A 166 9.32 -17.50 -28.57
C TYR A 166 7.96 -17.06 -28.03
N SER A 167 7.59 -17.63 -26.88
CA SER A 167 6.47 -17.18 -26.06
C SER A 167 7.03 -16.50 -24.82
N CYS A 168 6.67 -15.24 -24.59
CA CYS A 168 7.14 -14.46 -23.46
C CYS A 168 6.00 -14.09 -22.50
N SER A 169 6.28 -14.07 -21.20
CA SER A 169 5.38 -13.61 -20.14
C SER A 169 6.09 -12.59 -19.24
N LEU A 170 5.35 -11.60 -18.77
CA LEU A 170 5.85 -10.51 -17.94
C LEU A 170 5.00 -10.39 -16.67
N VAL A 171 5.64 -10.42 -15.52
CA VAL A 171 4.98 -10.35 -14.20
C VAL A 171 5.58 -9.20 -13.39
N ALA A 172 4.73 -8.47 -12.67
CA ALA A 172 5.15 -7.42 -11.74
C ALA A 172 5.16 -7.95 -10.29
N SER A 173 6.04 -7.40 -9.45
CA SER A 173 6.14 -7.75 -8.03
C SER A 173 6.37 -6.53 -7.16
#